data_AF-A0AAN6M6J9-F1
#
_entry.id   AF-A0AAN6M6J9-F1
#
_cell.length_a   1.000
_cell.length_b   1.000
_cell.length_c   1.000
_cell.angle_alpha   90.00
_cell.angle_beta   90.00
_cell.angle_gamma   90.00
#
_symmetry.space_group_name_H-M   'P 1'
#
loop_
_entity.id
_entity.type
_entity.pdbx_description
1 polymer ?
#
loop_
_entity_poly.entity_id
_entity_poly.type
_entity_poly.pdbx_seq_one_letter_code
_entity_poly.pdbx_strand_id
1 'polypeptide(L)'
;MAPLTRTLPASWYCSSPLYQLERRAVFLKSWYLLGPLTRFHTVGEEIDYEMAGVPLSACRMSEDIHDIKVINKETRENMRFYTTETGLLFSTISDEAPSFDEFFPELKPLINTVDFTKLPYRRSIKYEGRFNWKTMVDGYQECLHCQYTHPSFSLYYPPTFYTVYNHKNFCQHVADPKKPHDGLFLYFFPNCTLNVYGGGMSSFRVCPTDKPGVTRMEFDYYNLETGDKFEEYFNFVRTVAMEDYELCEKAQENLEKGVYSEGILNPEKETGVAYYQQQVLDMHVDERVGRLDRAEHMQTALKISQRIASKTALSCCRPQLTASWLCVTHCSRFAKPGDYISLALADFTILLILSKDKIVRAFHNVCRHRAYAVTKKAAGSSLVLRCRYHGWTYDSKGKLLKAPHFDEIDGFDKSENSLFSIHTCTDRAGFVYISLDAERDIQPPNLKGLQNLALETGLRAGSKWLTGWSLNGAFNWKVFSSYDHQYAVSTSAPPSLVSLLPRIFYNLFRKSHFSTANCKTSAWAPGSVVFTFRSSPLWATATALPVSATQTTLQLEVFSTADLPLEEITVKNLKAFFEAYVGGLER
;
A
#
# COMPACT_ATOMS: atom_id res chain seq x y z
N MET A 1 -14.14 -28.72 -12.64
CA MET A 1 -14.51 -27.30 -12.73
C MET A 1 -13.26 -26.51 -13.09
N ALA A 2 -13.37 -25.49 -13.94
CA ALA A 2 -12.24 -24.61 -14.23
C ALA A 2 -11.88 -23.81 -12.96
N PRO A 3 -10.59 -23.58 -12.66
CA PRO A 3 -10.20 -22.73 -11.54
C PRO A 3 -10.68 -21.30 -11.76
N LEU A 4 -11.07 -20.62 -10.68
CA LEU A 4 -11.42 -19.19 -10.74
C LEU A 4 -10.20 -18.37 -11.18
N THR A 5 -10.45 -17.35 -12.00
CA THR A 5 -9.42 -16.43 -12.49
C THR A 5 -8.75 -15.72 -11.31
N ARG A 6 -7.44 -15.52 -11.41
CA ARG A 6 -6.63 -14.85 -10.41
C ARG A 6 -5.99 -13.60 -10.98
N THR A 7 -5.64 -12.66 -10.10
CA THR A 7 -4.79 -11.52 -10.45
C THR A 7 -3.45 -12.02 -11.02
N LEU A 8 -2.76 -11.19 -11.80
CA LEU A 8 -1.35 -11.40 -12.09
C LEU A 8 -0.56 -11.62 -10.77
N PRO A 9 0.46 -12.49 -10.77
CA PRO A 9 1.33 -12.65 -9.63
C PRO A 9 1.98 -11.32 -9.23
N ALA A 10 2.19 -11.10 -7.92
CA ALA A 10 2.82 -9.91 -7.37
C ALA A 10 4.15 -9.54 -8.06
N SER A 11 4.89 -10.53 -8.56
CA SER A 11 6.11 -10.33 -9.34
C SER A 11 5.92 -9.45 -10.58
N TRP A 12 4.74 -9.47 -11.22
CA TRP A 12 4.43 -8.64 -12.39
C TRP A 12 4.31 -7.16 -12.07
N TYR A 13 4.09 -6.81 -10.81
CA TYR A 13 4.02 -5.42 -10.33
C TYR A 13 5.38 -4.89 -9.87
N CYS A 14 6.35 -5.78 -9.62
CA CYS A 14 7.61 -5.42 -8.95
C CYS A 14 8.87 -5.75 -9.77
N SER A 15 8.80 -6.71 -10.70
CA SER A 15 9.96 -7.24 -11.41
C SER A 15 10.42 -6.33 -12.54
N SER A 16 11.64 -5.78 -12.42
CA SER A 16 12.25 -4.97 -13.47
C SER A 16 12.39 -5.72 -14.82
N PRO A 17 12.80 -7.00 -14.88
CA PRO A 17 12.81 -7.76 -16.14
C PRO A 17 11.45 -7.92 -16.82
N LEU A 18 10.37 -8.17 -16.05
CA LEU A 18 9.02 -8.26 -16.62
C LEU A 18 8.57 -6.89 -17.12
N TYR A 19 8.81 -5.85 -16.33
CA TYR A 19 8.48 -4.48 -16.68
C TYR A 19 9.18 -3.98 -17.97
N GLN A 20 10.45 -4.33 -18.16
CA GLN A 20 11.16 -4.01 -19.41
C GLN A 20 10.60 -4.79 -20.60
N LEU A 21 10.05 -5.98 -20.38
CA LEU A 21 9.32 -6.71 -21.41
C LEU A 21 7.97 -6.04 -21.72
N GLU A 22 7.23 -5.58 -20.71
CA GLU A 22 5.97 -4.82 -20.87
C GLU A 22 6.18 -3.62 -21.78
N ARG A 23 7.25 -2.85 -21.56
CA ARG A 23 7.57 -1.68 -22.40
C ARG A 23 7.65 -2.02 -23.89
N ARG A 24 8.21 -3.18 -24.26
CA ARG A 24 8.32 -3.60 -25.67
C ARG A 24 7.05 -4.30 -26.17
N ALA A 25 6.56 -5.28 -25.40
CA ALA A 25 5.46 -6.14 -25.80
C ALA A 25 4.14 -5.38 -25.88
N VAL A 26 3.91 -4.45 -24.95
CA VAL A 26 2.65 -3.73 -24.78
C VAL A 26 2.77 -2.32 -25.32
N PHE A 27 3.67 -1.51 -24.75
CA PHE A 27 3.65 -0.06 -25.00
C PHE A 27 4.09 0.31 -26.43
N LEU A 28 5.10 -0.36 -27.02
CA LEU A 28 5.50 -0.06 -28.40
C LEU A 28 4.43 -0.43 -29.44
N LYS A 29 3.49 -1.30 -29.12
CA LYS A 29 2.48 -1.83 -30.06
C LYS A 29 1.10 -1.21 -29.89
N SER A 30 1.01 -0.06 -29.20
CA SER A 30 -0.24 0.53 -28.73
C SER A 30 -0.47 1.97 -29.20
N TRP A 31 -1.74 2.38 -29.12
CA TRP A 31 -2.20 3.75 -29.37
C TRP A 31 -2.50 4.49 -28.06
N TYR A 32 -2.19 5.78 -28.01
CA TYR A 32 -2.31 6.62 -26.81
C TYR A 32 -3.19 7.83 -27.07
N LEU A 33 -4.16 8.08 -26.19
CA LEU A 33 -4.94 9.32 -26.21
C LEU A 33 -4.09 10.48 -25.74
N LEU A 34 -3.86 11.48 -26.62
CA LEU A 34 -3.23 12.74 -26.25
C LEU A 34 -4.26 13.75 -25.72
N GLY A 35 -5.52 13.64 -26.17
CA GLY A 35 -6.66 14.41 -25.68
C GLY A 35 -7.50 15.00 -26.82
N PRO A 36 -8.58 15.73 -26.49
CA PRO A 36 -9.33 16.53 -27.46
C PRO A 36 -8.45 17.58 -28.16
N LEU A 37 -8.80 17.94 -29.39
CA LEU A 37 -8.11 19.00 -30.15
C LEU A 37 -8.09 20.34 -29.42
N THR A 38 -9.08 20.61 -28.57
CA THR A 38 -9.15 21.80 -27.70
C THR A 38 -8.02 21.86 -26.66
N ARG A 39 -7.26 20.78 -26.43
CA ARG A 39 -6.04 20.79 -25.63
C ARG A 39 -4.95 21.68 -26.25
N PHE A 40 -4.90 21.73 -27.58
CA PHE A 40 -3.92 22.45 -28.40
C PHE A 40 -4.47 23.83 -28.80
N HIS A 41 -4.97 24.56 -27.80
CA HIS A 41 -5.71 25.81 -27.99
C HIS A 41 -4.83 26.97 -28.49
N THR A 42 -3.51 26.94 -28.30
CA THR A 42 -2.58 27.96 -28.80
C THR A 42 -1.85 27.46 -30.04
N VAL A 43 -1.89 28.23 -31.14
CA VAL A 43 -1.13 27.91 -32.36
C VAL A 43 0.37 27.99 -32.08
N GLY A 44 1.13 26.98 -32.50
CA GLY A 44 2.57 26.90 -32.33
C GLY A 44 3.04 26.46 -30.93
N GLU A 45 2.14 26.30 -29.96
CA GLU A 45 2.50 25.78 -28.63
C GLU A 45 2.71 24.26 -28.69
N GLU A 46 3.93 23.83 -28.37
CA GLU A 46 4.27 22.43 -28.22
C GLU A 46 3.78 21.90 -26.86
N ILE A 47 2.91 20.89 -26.88
CA ILE A 47 2.46 20.17 -25.67
C ILE A 47 3.19 18.84 -25.58
N ASP A 48 3.95 18.68 -24.50
CA ASP A 48 4.81 17.52 -24.28
C ASP A 48 4.11 16.37 -23.55
N TYR A 49 4.35 15.17 -24.08
CA TYR A 49 3.96 13.89 -23.48
C TYR A 49 5.18 12.98 -23.37
N GLU A 50 5.10 11.99 -22.51
CA GLU A 50 6.09 10.91 -22.44
C GLU A 50 5.35 9.60 -22.19
N MET A 51 5.45 8.67 -23.14
CA MET A 51 4.81 7.36 -23.10
C MET A 51 5.89 6.29 -23.08
N ALA A 52 6.00 5.54 -21.98
CA ALA A 52 7.00 4.48 -21.81
C ALA A 52 8.43 4.92 -22.18
N GLY A 53 8.82 6.12 -21.76
CA GLY A 53 10.13 6.74 -22.01
C GLY A 53 10.37 7.25 -23.42
N VAL A 54 9.34 7.30 -24.28
CA VAL A 54 9.40 7.98 -25.58
C VAL A 54 8.76 9.36 -25.43
N PRO A 55 9.51 10.46 -25.61
CA PRO A 55 8.97 11.80 -25.51
C PRO A 55 8.30 12.22 -26.83
N LEU A 56 7.05 12.65 -26.73
CA LEU A 56 6.24 13.15 -27.85
C LEU A 56 5.95 14.63 -27.65
N SER A 57 5.86 15.38 -28.73
CA SER A 57 5.36 16.75 -28.76
C SER A 57 4.24 16.84 -29.78
N ALA A 58 3.10 17.38 -29.38
CA ALA A 58 1.97 17.63 -30.26
C ALA A 58 1.64 19.12 -30.28
N CYS A 59 1.42 19.67 -31.47
CA CYS A 59 1.29 21.10 -31.71
C CYS A 59 0.23 21.38 -32.77
N ARG A 60 -0.57 22.43 -32.55
CA ARG A 60 -1.48 22.99 -33.56
C ARG A 60 -0.71 23.97 -34.44
N MET A 61 -0.70 23.73 -35.74
CA MET A 61 0.17 24.42 -36.69
C MET A 61 -0.46 25.66 -37.34
N SER A 62 -1.80 25.75 -37.36
CA SER A 62 -2.52 26.90 -37.91
C SER A 62 -3.83 27.17 -37.17
N GLU A 63 -4.60 28.14 -37.65
CA GLU A 63 -5.92 28.44 -37.08
C GLU A 63 -6.93 27.31 -37.26
N ASP A 64 -6.69 26.39 -38.20
CA ASP A 64 -7.47 25.16 -38.28
C ASP A 64 -7.14 24.24 -37.10
N ILE A 65 -8.14 23.92 -36.29
CA ILE A 65 -7.99 23.05 -35.11
C ILE A 65 -7.59 21.62 -35.49
N HIS A 66 -7.81 21.21 -36.74
CA HIS A 66 -7.42 19.91 -37.27
C HIS A 66 -5.99 19.85 -37.79
N ASP A 67 -5.34 21.00 -38.00
CA ASP A 67 -3.95 21.07 -38.46
C ASP A 67 -2.97 20.80 -37.30
N ILE A 68 -2.91 19.54 -36.91
CA ILE A 68 -2.07 19.03 -35.82
C ILE A 68 -0.83 18.35 -36.39
N LYS A 69 0.30 18.58 -35.74
CA LYS A 69 1.54 17.83 -35.94
C LYS A 69 1.94 17.13 -34.65
N VAL A 70 2.28 15.84 -34.74
CA VAL A 70 2.86 15.06 -33.65
C VAL A 70 4.25 14.60 -34.04
N ILE A 71 5.24 14.85 -33.18
CA ILE A 71 6.64 14.51 -33.39
C ILE A 71 7.24 13.82 -32.17
N ASN A 72 8.30 13.05 -32.40
CA ASN A 72 9.22 12.68 -31.35
C ASN A 72 9.98 13.95 -30.92
N LYS A 73 9.97 14.27 -29.62
CA LYS A 73 10.56 15.52 -29.13
C LYS A 73 12.08 15.53 -29.29
N GLU A 74 12.74 14.38 -29.13
CA GLU A 74 14.19 14.24 -29.19
C GLU A 74 14.70 14.12 -30.62
N THR A 75 14.12 13.22 -31.42
CA THR A 75 14.59 12.98 -32.80
C THR A 75 14.00 13.97 -33.81
N ARG A 76 12.92 14.67 -33.44
CA ARG A 76 12.12 15.56 -34.31
C ARG A 76 11.47 14.86 -35.51
N GLU A 77 11.43 13.53 -35.49
CA GLU A 77 10.73 12.70 -36.48
C GLU A 77 9.22 12.81 -36.30
N ASN A 78 8.47 12.68 -37.40
CA ASN A 78 7.01 12.67 -37.34
C ASN A 78 6.51 11.35 -36.75
N MET A 79 5.54 11.44 -35.85
CA MET A 79 4.87 10.28 -35.26
C MET A 79 3.58 10.00 -36.00
N ARG A 80 3.21 8.72 -36.12
CA ARG A 80 1.87 8.36 -36.59
C ARG A 80 0.83 8.84 -35.56
N PHE A 81 -0.20 9.49 -36.06
CA PHE A 81 -1.33 9.94 -35.26
C PHE A 81 -2.65 9.75 -36.02
N TYR A 82 -3.75 9.78 -35.28
CA TYR A 82 -5.10 9.68 -35.79
C TYR A 82 -5.98 10.68 -35.06
N THR A 83 -6.73 11.48 -35.83
CA THR A 83 -7.72 12.42 -35.29
C THR A 83 -9.10 11.87 -35.61
N THR A 84 -9.92 11.68 -34.58
CA THR A 84 -11.30 11.20 -34.75
C THR A 84 -12.18 12.31 -35.32
N GLU A 85 -13.30 11.92 -35.93
CA GLU A 85 -14.27 12.85 -36.51
C GLU A 85 -14.85 13.81 -35.46
N THR A 86 -14.89 13.38 -34.20
CA THR A 86 -15.34 14.18 -33.06
C THR A 86 -14.22 14.91 -32.31
N GLY A 87 -12.98 14.86 -32.81
CA GLY A 87 -11.88 15.70 -32.33
C GLY A 87 -11.06 15.14 -31.18
N LEU A 88 -10.93 13.82 -31.03
CA LEU A 88 -9.90 13.20 -30.19
C LEU A 88 -8.63 12.93 -30.99
N LEU A 89 -7.47 13.25 -30.41
CA LEU A 89 -6.17 12.97 -30.99
C LEU A 89 -5.51 11.76 -30.31
N PHE A 90 -5.16 10.76 -31.11
CA PHE A 90 -4.37 9.60 -30.69
C PHE A 90 -3.03 9.55 -31.42
N SER A 91 -2.00 8.99 -30.79
CA SER A 91 -0.70 8.77 -31.43
C SER A 91 -0.07 7.45 -30.99
N THR A 92 0.78 6.87 -31.84
CA THR A 92 1.61 5.71 -31.53
C THR A 92 3.04 6.15 -31.23
N ILE A 93 3.79 5.34 -30.49
CA ILE A 93 5.22 5.62 -30.21
C ILE A 93 6.20 4.79 -31.04
N SER A 94 5.69 3.91 -31.90
CA SER A 94 6.48 3.05 -32.79
C SER A 94 5.63 2.65 -34.00
N ASP A 95 6.30 2.29 -35.09
CA ASP A 95 5.68 1.77 -36.31
C ASP A 95 5.17 0.33 -36.18
N GLU A 96 5.52 -0.36 -35.09
CA GLU A 96 5.00 -1.70 -34.77
C GLU A 96 3.50 -1.71 -34.42
N ALA A 97 2.93 -0.55 -34.09
CA ALA A 97 1.51 -0.44 -33.80
C ALA A 97 0.67 -0.65 -35.09
N PRO A 98 -0.39 -1.49 -35.03
CA PRO A 98 -1.27 -1.69 -36.17
C PRO A 98 -2.02 -0.39 -36.52
N SER A 99 -2.82 -0.40 -37.59
CA SER A 99 -3.67 0.75 -37.90
C SER A 99 -4.65 1.05 -36.75
N PHE A 100 -5.14 2.29 -36.68
CA PHE A 100 -6.05 2.71 -35.60
C PHE A 100 -7.32 1.83 -35.55
N ASP A 101 -7.92 1.57 -36.70
CA ASP A 101 -9.16 0.78 -36.80
C ASP A 101 -8.93 -0.72 -36.50
N GLU A 102 -7.75 -1.28 -36.79
CA GLU A 102 -7.40 -2.64 -36.39
C GLU A 102 -7.11 -2.77 -34.89
N PHE A 103 -6.58 -1.71 -34.29
CA PHE A 103 -6.30 -1.65 -32.85
C PHE A 103 -7.59 -1.45 -32.06
N PHE A 104 -8.44 -0.49 -32.44
CA PHE A 104 -9.70 -0.19 -31.77
C PHE A 104 -10.91 -0.51 -32.66
N PRO A 105 -11.19 -1.79 -32.96
CA PRO A 105 -12.40 -2.13 -33.70
C PRO A 105 -13.62 -1.71 -32.87
N GLU A 106 -14.64 -1.15 -33.51
CA GLU A 106 -15.91 -0.77 -32.87
C GLU A 106 -15.84 0.40 -31.88
N LEU A 107 -14.72 1.12 -31.77
CA LEU A 107 -14.63 2.28 -30.88
C LEU A 107 -15.44 3.49 -31.38
N LYS A 108 -15.39 3.76 -32.70
CA LYS A 108 -15.99 4.94 -33.33
C LYS A 108 -17.45 5.19 -32.94
N PRO A 109 -18.37 4.19 -32.95
CA PRO A 109 -19.75 4.39 -32.51
C PRO A 109 -19.90 4.99 -31.10
N LEU A 110 -18.99 4.68 -30.17
CA LEU A 110 -19.06 5.17 -28.80
C LEU A 110 -18.53 6.61 -28.68
N ILE A 111 -17.36 6.89 -29.26
CA ILE A 111 -16.76 8.23 -29.18
C ILE A 111 -17.47 9.24 -30.09
N ASN A 112 -18.23 8.79 -31.09
CA ASN A 112 -18.99 9.67 -31.97
C ASN A 112 -20.27 10.21 -31.32
N THR A 113 -20.63 9.75 -30.12
CA THR A 113 -21.79 10.29 -29.37
C THR A 113 -21.48 11.62 -28.69
N VAL A 114 -20.21 12.04 -28.63
CA VAL A 114 -19.76 13.28 -27.97
C VAL A 114 -18.95 14.09 -28.97
N ASP A 115 -19.26 15.37 -29.10
CA ASP A 115 -18.46 16.32 -29.88
C ASP A 115 -17.38 16.95 -28.98
N PHE A 116 -16.18 16.36 -28.99
CA PHE A 116 -15.08 16.80 -28.12
C PHE A 116 -14.49 18.15 -28.54
N THR A 117 -14.76 18.62 -29.77
CA THR A 117 -14.34 19.96 -30.22
C THR A 117 -15.03 21.08 -29.45
N LYS A 118 -16.15 20.77 -28.78
CA LYS A 118 -16.92 21.71 -27.95
C LYS A 118 -16.47 21.76 -26.49
N LEU A 119 -15.53 20.93 -26.06
CA LEU A 119 -15.11 20.84 -24.66
C LEU A 119 -13.84 21.67 -24.42
N PRO A 120 -13.91 22.87 -23.81
CA PRO A 120 -12.75 23.72 -23.63
C PRO A 120 -11.78 23.12 -22.62
N TYR A 121 -10.49 23.15 -22.94
CA TYR A 121 -9.43 22.81 -21.99
C TYR A 121 -9.42 23.79 -20.80
N ARG A 122 -9.22 23.26 -19.58
CA ARG A 122 -9.20 24.06 -18.34
C ARG A 122 -7.93 23.91 -17.54
N ARG A 123 -7.49 22.67 -17.29
CA ARG A 123 -6.39 22.39 -16.36
C ARG A 123 -5.72 21.07 -16.68
N SER A 124 -4.40 21.02 -16.48
CA SER A 124 -3.64 19.78 -16.41
C SER A 124 -2.95 19.67 -15.05
N ILE A 125 -2.80 18.46 -14.52
CA ILE A 125 -2.02 18.18 -13.30
C ILE A 125 -1.20 16.90 -13.50
N LYS A 126 -0.05 16.83 -12.81
CA LYS A 126 0.83 15.66 -12.84
C LYS A 126 1.18 15.24 -11.41
N TYR A 127 1.21 13.93 -11.16
CA TYR A 127 1.61 13.34 -9.89
C TYR A 127 2.59 12.18 -10.13
N GLU A 128 3.51 11.97 -9.19
CA GLU A 128 4.38 10.79 -9.19
C GLU A 128 3.89 9.79 -8.14
N GLY A 129 3.27 8.70 -8.60
CA GLY A 129 2.78 7.59 -7.78
C GLY A 129 3.85 6.56 -7.46
N ARG A 130 3.91 6.12 -6.20
CA ARG A 130 4.72 4.97 -5.76
C ARG A 130 3.98 3.64 -5.97
N PHE A 131 3.58 3.40 -7.21
CA PHE A 131 2.93 2.16 -7.63
C PHE A 131 3.20 1.83 -9.11
N ASN A 132 3.06 0.55 -9.45
CA ASN A 132 3.08 0.10 -10.83
C ASN A 132 1.85 0.60 -11.60
N TRP A 133 2.01 0.85 -12.90
CA TRP A 133 0.93 1.35 -13.75
C TRP A 133 -0.32 0.45 -13.69
N LYS A 134 -0.12 -0.87 -13.62
CA LYS A 134 -1.23 -1.85 -13.52
C LYS A 134 -2.05 -1.70 -12.24
N THR A 135 -1.46 -1.22 -11.14
CA THR A 135 -2.17 -1.07 -9.87
C THR A 135 -3.30 -0.04 -9.98
N MET A 136 -3.09 1.04 -10.73
CA MET A 136 -4.14 2.04 -11.02
C MET A 136 -5.15 1.52 -12.04
N VAL A 137 -4.68 0.82 -13.08
CA VAL A 137 -5.57 0.22 -14.08
C VAL A 137 -6.47 -0.86 -13.45
N ASP A 138 -5.96 -1.66 -12.52
CA ASP A 138 -6.73 -2.63 -11.74
C ASP A 138 -7.90 -1.97 -11.01
N GLY A 139 -7.68 -0.80 -10.40
CA GLY A 139 -8.73 -0.04 -9.73
C GLY A 139 -9.77 0.49 -10.71
N TYR A 140 -9.33 1.11 -11.82
CA TYR A 140 -10.25 1.66 -12.82
C TYR A 140 -11.06 0.57 -13.56
N GLN A 141 -10.50 -0.64 -13.68
CA GLN A 141 -11.12 -1.75 -14.42
C GLN A 141 -12.28 -2.45 -13.67
N GLU A 142 -12.70 -1.95 -12.52
CA GLU A 142 -13.86 -2.43 -11.75
C GLU A 142 -14.48 -1.32 -10.88
N CYS A 143 -15.61 -1.61 -10.23
CA CYS A 143 -16.24 -0.68 -9.27
C CYS A 143 -16.73 -1.41 -7.99
N LEU A 144 -16.17 -2.58 -7.72
CA LEU A 144 -16.38 -3.35 -6.49
C LEU A 144 -15.88 -2.56 -5.26
N HIS A 145 -14.81 -1.76 -5.43
CA HIS A 145 -14.27 -0.91 -4.36
C HIS A 145 -15.03 0.40 -4.13
N CYS A 146 -15.81 0.87 -5.12
CA CYS A 146 -16.41 2.21 -5.12
C CYS A 146 -17.23 2.48 -3.85
N GLN A 147 -18.07 1.52 -3.43
CA GLN A 147 -18.91 1.66 -2.23
C GLN A 147 -18.13 1.82 -0.91
N TYR A 148 -16.86 1.40 -0.89
CA TYR A 148 -16.02 1.44 0.31
C TYR A 148 -15.05 2.62 0.32
N THR A 149 -14.70 3.10 -0.87
CA THR A 149 -13.63 4.08 -1.08
C THR A 149 -14.17 5.45 -1.47
N HIS A 150 -15.21 5.50 -2.31
CA HIS A 150 -15.73 6.74 -2.89
C HIS A 150 -17.16 7.04 -2.40
N PRO A 151 -17.32 7.54 -1.16
CA PRO A 151 -18.65 7.83 -0.61
C PRO A 151 -19.38 8.90 -1.42
N SER A 152 -18.68 9.92 -1.91
CA SER A 152 -19.27 11.00 -2.71
C SER A 152 -19.68 10.53 -4.11
N PHE A 153 -18.82 9.75 -4.79
CA PHE A 153 -19.11 9.19 -6.11
C PHE A 153 -20.26 8.19 -6.07
N SER A 154 -20.28 7.30 -5.06
CA SER A 154 -21.28 6.24 -4.93
C SER A 154 -22.70 6.76 -4.68
N LEU A 155 -22.86 8.02 -4.27
CA LEU A 155 -24.17 8.68 -4.16
C LEU A 155 -24.79 8.95 -5.53
N TYR A 156 -23.97 9.26 -6.54
CA TYR A 156 -24.43 9.58 -7.90
C TYR A 156 -24.39 8.35 -8.81
N TYR A 157 -23.38 7.48 -8.63
CA TYR A 157 -23.16 6.29 -9.45
C TYR A 157 -23.09 5.05 -8.57
N PRO A 158 -24.25 4.45 -8.23
CA PRO A 158 -24.28 3.30 -7.34
C PRO A 158 -23.65 2.07 -8.01
N PRO A 159 -22.66 1.41 -7.38
CA PRO A 159 -21.93 0.29 -7.99
C PRO A 159 -22.79 -0.97 -8.21
N THR A 160 -23.99 -1.01 -7.64
CA THR A 160 -24.93 -2.13 -7.77
C THR A 160 -25.21 -2.50 -9.22
N PHE A 161 -25.35 -1.51 -10.09
CA PHE A 161 -25.70 -1.70 -11.50
C PHE A 161 -24.48 -1.68 -12.43
N TYR A 162 -23.31 -1.36 -11.90
CA TYR A 162 -22.10 -1.15 -12.68
C TYR A 162 -21.72 -2.39 -13.49
N THR A 163 -21.43 -2.19 -14.77
CA THR A 163 -21.05 -3.24 -15.73
C THR A 163 -19.88 -2.76 -16.59
N VAL A 164 -18.95 -3.67 -16.88
CA VAL A 164 -17.83 -3.44 -17.80
C VAL A 164 -18.04 -4.28 -19.05
N TYR A 165 -18.05 -3.62 -20.21
CA TYR A 165 -18.06 -4.27 -21.53
C TYR A 165 -16.63 -4.23 -22.08
N ASN A 166 -16.05 -5.41 -22.27
CA ASN A 166 -14.68 -5.56 -22.75
C ASN A 166 -14.67 -5.65 -24.27
N HIS A 167 -13.89 -4.79 -24.91
CA HIS A 167 -13.66 -4.77 -26.36
C HIS A 167 -12.18 -4.97 -26.65
N LYS A 168 -11.82 -5.22 -27.91
CA LYS A 168 -10.42 -5.34 -28.29
C LYS A 168 -9.70 -4.00 -28.04
N ASN A 169 -8.71 -4.02 -27.13
CA ASN A 169 -7.90 -2.87 -26.70
C ASN A 169 -8.64 -1.73 -25.97
N PHE A 170 -9.92 -1.85 -25.62
CA PHE A 170 -10.58 -0.86 -24.76
C PHE A 170 -11.71 -1.48 -23.94
N CYS A 171 -12.08 -0.83 -22.85
CA CYS A 171 -13.21 -1.24 -22.02
C CYS A 171 -14.21 -0.09 -21.87
N GLN A 172 -15.50 -0.39 -21.98
CA GLN A 172 -16.59 0.55 -21.72
C GLN A 172 -17.17 0.29 -20.34
N HIS A 173 -17.24 1.33 -19.53
CA HIS A 173 -17.75 1.29 -18.18
C HIS A 173 -19.12 1.97 -18.14
N VAL A 174 -20.14 1.23 -17.69
CA VAL A 174 -21.53 1.72 -17.63
C VAL A 174 -22.01 1.65 -16.18
N ALA A 175 -22.28 2.82 -15.59
CA ALA A 175 -22.70 2.91 -14.19
C ALA A 175 -24.11 2.34 -13.96
N ASP A 176 -25.06 2.63 -14.85
CA ASP A 176 -26.40 2.04 -14.87
C ASP A 176 -26.73 1.57 -16.30
N PRO A 177 -26.83 0.26 -16.56
CA PRO A 177 -27.18 -0.28 -17.87
C PRO A 177 -28.56 0.15 -18.38
N LYS A 178 -29.46 0.62 -17.50
CA LYS A 178 -30.75 1.22 -17.90
C LYS A 178 -30.60 2.66 -18.38
N LYS A 179 -29.46 3.30 -18.11
CA LYS A 179 -29.13 4.66 -18.52
C LYS A 179 -27.72 4.71 -19.13
N PRO A 180 -27.47 3.98 -20.24
CA PRO A 180 -26.14 3.87 -20.82
C PRO A 180 -25.60 5.18 -21.39
N HIS A 181 -26.43 6.23 -21.45
CA HIS A 181 -26.09 7.56 -21.95
C HIS A 181 -25.84 8.59 -20.84
N ASP A 182 -25.93 8.22 -19.55
CA ASP A 182 -25.70 9.13 -18.41
C ASP A 182 -24.22 9.54 -18.24
N GLY A 183 -23.32 8.88 -18.98
CA GLY A 183 -21.91 9.25 -19.09
C GLY A 183 -21.18 8.30 -20.03
N LEU A 184 -20.01 8.74 -20.50
CA LEU A 184 -19.11 7.92 -21.31
C LEU A 184 -17.82 7.70 -20.54
N PHE A 185 -17.59 6.47 -20.09
CA PHE A 185 -16.40 6.07 -19.34
C PHE A 185 -15.67 4.98 -20.10
N LEU A 186 -14.49 5.30 -20.62
CA LEU A 186 -13.68 4.42 -21.45
C LEU A 186 -12.28 4.28 -20.87
N TYR A 187 -11.78 3.05 -20.85
CA TYR A 187 -10.36 2.76 -20.71
C TYR A 187 -9.80 2.38 -22.07
N PHE A 188 -8.74 3.05 -22.51
CA PHE A 188 -7.98 2.69 -23.68
C PHE A 188 -6.71 1.98 -23.24
N PHE A 189 -6.57 0.73 -23.66
CA PHE A 189 -5.38 -0.06 -23.39
C PHE A 189 -4.15 0.58 -24.07
N PRO A 190 -3.00 0.70 -23.37
CA PRO A 190 -2.73 0.16 -22.04
C PRO A 190 -2.96 1.13 -20.87
N ASN A 191 -3.03 2.45 -21.07
CA ASN A 191 -2.85 3.37 -19.95
C ASN A 191 -3.64 4.69 -20.00
N CYS A 192 -4.58 4.86 -20.92
CA CYS A 192 -5.36 6.10 -21.03
C CYS A 192 -6.81 5.87 -20.61
N THR A 193 -7.45 6.91 -20.07
CA THR A 193 -8.89 6.88 -19.76
C THR A 193 -9.59 8.12 -20.32
N LEU A 194 -10.91 8.01 -20.47
CA LEU A 194 -11.78 9.10 -20.87
C LEU A 194 -13.08 8.98 -20.08
N ASN A 195 -13.41 10.02 -19.32
CA ASN A 195 -14.61 10.09 -18.51
C ASN A 195 -15.37 11.36 -18.87
N VAL A 196 -16.54 11.23 -19.49
CA VAL A 196 -17.43 12.34 -19.84
C VAL A 196 -18.67 12.24 -18.98
N TYR A 197 -18.84 13.20 -18.07
CA TYR A 197 -19.99 13.29 -17.18
C TYR A 197 -20.05 14.68 -16.53
N GLY A 198 -21.21 15.04 -15.96
CA GLY A 198 -21.36 16.28 -15.19
C GLY A 198 -21.05 17.56 -15.99
N GLY A 199 -21.33 17.56 -17.31
CA GLY A 199 -21.08 18.70 -18.20
C GLY A 199 -19.61 18.92 -18.59
N GLY A 200 -18.71 18.01 -18.20
CA GLY A 200 -17.29 18.08 -18.52
C GLY A 200 -16.70 16.74 -18.95
N MET A 201 -15.38 16.76 -19.16
CA MET A 201 -14.57 15.59 -19.42
C MET A 201 -13.33 15.62 -18.53
N SER A 202 -12.94 14.46 -18.04
CA SER A 202 -11.61 14.22 -17.50
C SER A 202 -10.97 13.04 -18.22
N SER A 203 -9.66 13.14 -18.42
CA SER A 203 -8.85 12.06 -18.99
C SER A 203 -7.62 11.93 -18.11
N PHE A 204 -7.25 10.71 -17.77
CA PHE A 204 -5.97 10.47 -17.11
C PHE A 204 -5.14 9.43 -17.83
N ARG A 205 -3.83 9.55 -17.66
CA ARG A 205 -2.83 8.63 -18.19
C ARG A 205 -1.95 8.11 -17.07
N VAL A 206 -1.71 6.81 -17.12
CA VAL A 206 -0.88 6.10 -16.15
C VAL A 206 0.47 5.81 -16.83
N CYS A 207 1.38 6.77 -16.80
CA CYS A 207 2.61 6.71 -17.59
C CYS A 207 3.72 5.95 -16.83
N PRO A 208 4.15 4.76 -17.32
CA PRO A 208 5.24 4.01 -16.71
C PRO A 208 6.57 4.78 -16.77
N THR A 209 7.36 4.73 -15.68
CA THR A 209 8.71 5.32 -15.62
C THR A 209 9.82 4.27 -15.89
N ASP A 210 11.08 4.54 -15.54
CA ASP A 210 12.16 3.55 -15.57
C ASP A 210 12.04 2.48 -14.45
N LYS A 211 11.34 2.80 -13.36
CA LYS A 211 11.16 1.93 -12.20
C LYS A 211 9.77 1.29 -12.20
N PRO A 212 9.66 -0.05 -12.01
CA PRO A 212 8.37 -0.75 -12.05
C PRO A 212 7.38 -0.29 -10.96
N GLY A 213 7.86 0.14 -9.80
CA GLY A 213 7.03 0.64 -8.69
C GLY A 213 6.79 2.15 -8.72
N VAL A 214 7.10 2.84 -9.82
CA VAL A 214 6.90 4.30 -9.95
C VAL A 214 6.19 4.62 -11.26
N THR A 215 5.12 5.39 -11.16
CA THR A 215 4.28 5.82 -12.27
C THR A 215 4.10 7.32 -12.24
N ARG A 216 4.11 7.96 -13.42
CA ARG A 216 3.66 9.34 -13.57
C ARG A 216 2.19 9.34 -13.96
N MET A 217 1.33 9.86 -13.09
CA MET A 217 -0.07 10.12 -13.41
C MET A 217 -0.19 11.50 -14.05
N GLU A 218 -0.87 11.59 -15.18
CA GLU A 218 -1.20 12.87 -15.82
C GLU A 218 -2.71 12.98 -16.00
N PHE A 219 -3.28 14.13 -15.70
CA PHE A 219 -4.71 14.38 -15.85
C PHE A 219 -4.93 15.64 -16.66
N ASP A 220 -5.90 15.60 -17.56
CA ASP A 220 -6.43 16.75 -18.29
C ASP A 220 -7.91 16.91 -17.98
N TYR A 221 -8.33 18.15 -17.72
CA TYR A 221 -9.71 18.52 -17.39
C TYR A 221 -10.26 19.51 -18.40
N TYR A 222 -11.48 19.24 -18.86
CA TYR A 222 -12.22 20.01 -19.84
C TYR A 222 -13.63 20.27 -19.31
N ASN A 223 -14.14 21.48 -19.47
CA ASN A 223 -15.48 21.82 -18.98
C ASN A 223 -16.02 23.08 -19.67
N LEU A 224 -17.32 23.10 -19.98
CA LEU A 224 -18.00 24.28 -20.51
C LEU A 224 -18.02 25.44 -19.51
N GLU A 225 -18.17 25.13 -18.23
CA GLU A 225 -18.22 26.11 -17.13
C GLU A 225 -16.82 26.65 -16.79
N THR A 226 -16.78 27.82 -16.15
CA THR A 226 -15.57 28.52 -15.67
C THR A 226 -15.74 29.01 -14.24
N GLY A 227 -14.65 29.47 -13.61
CA GLY A 227 -14.68 30.04 -12.26
C GLY A 227 -15.14 29.01 -11.23
N ASP A 228 -15.96 29.44 -10.27
CA ASP A 228 -16.34 28.62 -9.12
C ASP A 228 -16.99 27.28 -9.50
N LYS A 229 -17.86 27.27 -10.52
CA LYS A 229 -18.49 26.04 -11.02
C LYS A 229 -17.50 25.02 -11.55
N PHE A 230 -16.44 25.48 -12.23
CA PHE A 230 -15.39 24.58 -12.68
C PHE A 230 -14.58 24.03 -11.49
N GLU A 231 -14.29 24.87 -10.49
CA GLU A 231 -13.58 24.41 -9.29
C GLU A 231 -14.38 23.36 -8.51
N GLU A 232 -15.71 23.48 -8.43
CA GLU A 232 -16.58 22.45 -7.84
C GLU A 232 -16.44 21.11 -8.56
N TYR A 233 -16.57 21.11 -9.90
CA TYR A 233 -16.37 19.92 -10.72
C TYR A 233 -14.96 19.33 -10.55
N PHE A 234 -13.93 20.18 -10.64
CA PHE A 234 -12.53 19.77 -10.51
C PHE A 234 -12.24 19.15 -9.14
N ASN A 235 -12.71 19.77 -8.06
CA ASN A 235 -12.51 19.28 -6.71
C ASN A 235 -13.20 17.93 -6.48
N PHE A 236 -14.40 17.74 -7.05
CA PHE A 236 -15.09 16.44 -7.01
C PHE A 236 -14.29 15.34 -7.72
N VAL A 237 -13.94 15.55 -9.01
CA VAL A 237 -13.24 14.55 -9.82
C VAL A 237 -11.85 14.25 -9.23
N ARG A 238 -11.14 15.28 -8.77
CA ARG A 238 -9.83 15.12 -8.14
C ARG A 238 -9.90 14.35 -6.83
N THR A 239 -10.95 14.53 -6.03
CA THR A 239 -11.12 13.77 -4.77
C THR A 239 -11.16 12.27 -5.05
N VAL A 240 -11.98 11.84 -6.02
CA VAL A 240 -12.08 10.43 -6.44
C VAL A 240 -10.71 9.91 -6.90
N ALA A 241 -10.02 10.66 -7.76
CA ALA A 241 -8.70 10.27 -8.25
C ALA A 241 -7.65 10.14 -7.12
N MET A 242 -7.68 11.01 -6.11
CA MET A 242 -6.75 10.94 -4.98
C MET A 242 -7.09 9.81 -4.00
N GLU A 243 -8.37 9.44 -3.87
CA GLU A 243 -8.79 8.27 -3.10
C GLU A 243 -8.23 6.97 -3.73
N ASP A 244 -8.33 6.82 -5.05
CA ASP A 244 -7.72 5.70 -5.80
C ASP A 244 -6.20 5.69 -5.72
N TYR A 245 -5.60 6.88 -5.79
CA TYR A 245 -4.16 7.03 -5.66
C TYR A 245 -3.64 6.47 -4.33
N GLU A 246 -4.32 6.78 -3.22
CA GLU A 246 -3.97 6.23 -1.90
C GLU A 246 -4.17 4.70 -1.85
N LEU A 247 -5.20 4.19 -2.54
CA LEU A 247 -5.40 2.74 -2.65
C LEU A 247 -4.21 2.06 -3.31
N CYS A 248 -3.73 2.64 -4.41
CA CYS A 248 -2.65 2.09 -5.22
C CYS A 248 -1.33 2.02 -4.45
N GLU A 249 -0.92 3.11 -3.77
CA GLU A 249 0.33 3.12 -3.00
C GLU A 249 0.30 2.05 -1.90
N LYS A 250 -0.82 1.92 -1.18
CA LYS A 250 -0.94 0.94 -0.09
C LYS A 250 -1.03 -0.50 -0.58
N ALA A 251 -1.64 -0.74 -1.74
CA ALA A 251 -1.62 -2.07 -2.35
C ALA A 251 -0.20 -2.42 -2.83
N GLN A 252 0.49 -1.47 -3.51
CA GLN A 252 1.86 -1.66 -3.98
C GLN A 252 2.83 -2.00 -2.84
N GLU A 253 2.76 -1.27 -1.72
CA GLU A 253 3.61 -1.55 -0.55
C GLU A 253 3.55 -3.03 -0.16
N ASN A 254 2.37 -3.66 -0.20
CA ASN A 254 2.20 -5.05 0.16
C ASN A 254 2.55 -6.05 -0.95
N LEU A 255 2.39 -5.66 -2.23
CA LEU A 255 2.87 -6.44 -3.38
C LEU A 255 4.40 -6.61 -3.35
N GLU A 256 5.13 -5.58 -2.91
CA GLU A 256 6.59 -5.57 -2.86
C GLU A 256 7.18 -6.37 -1.68
N LYS A 257 6.39 -6.61 -0.63
CA LYS A 257 6.85 -7.30 0.59
C LYS A 257 7.07 -8.80 0.39
N GLY A 258 6.49 -9.41 -0.65
CA GLY A 258 6.68 -10.84 -0.97
C GLY A 258 5.88 -11.81 -0.09
N VAL A 259 4.85 -11.32 0.62
CA VAL A 259 3.88 -12.17 1.36
C VAL A 259 2.72 -12.58 0.45
N TYR A 260 2.23 -11.62 -0.34
CA TYR A 260 1.14 -11.82 -1.28
C TYR A 260 1.68 -12.36 -2.60
N SER A 261 0.98 -13.35 -3.18
CA SER A 261 1.24 -13.85 -4.53
C SER A 261 0.14 -13.41 -5.48
N GLU A 262 -1.08 -13.91 -5.28
CA GLU A 262 -2.23 -13.68 -6.14
C GLU A 262 -3.52 -13.73 -5.32
N GLY A 263 -4.59 -13.15 -5.87
CA GLY A 263 -5.94 -13.15 -5.31
C GLY A 263 -6.96 -13.57 -6.35
N ILE A 264 -8.12 -14.06 -5.90
CA ILE A 264 -9.19 -14.52 -6.78
C ILE A 264 -9.98 -13.31 -7.27
N LEU A 265 -10.19 -13.20 -8.58
CA LEU A 265 -11.03 -12.18 -9.18
C LEU A 265 -12.48 -12.65 -9.21
N ASN A 266 -13.40 -11.72 -8.97
CA ASN A 266 -14.82 -11.93 -9.13
C ASN A 266 -15.16 -12.06 -10.63
N PRO A 267 -15.74 -13.18 -11.09
CA PRO A 267 -15.99 -13.45 -12.50
C PRO A 267 -17.08 -12.56 -13.11
N GLU A 268 -17.86 -11.86 -12.29
CA GLU A 268 -18.91 -10.94 -12.75
C GLU A 268 -18.52 -9.47 -12.55
N LYS A 269 -17.88 -9.15 -11.42
CA LYS A 269 -17.60 -7.76 -11.01
C LYS A 269 -16.21 -7.27 -11.37
N GLU A 270 -15.29 -8.17 -11.71
CA GLU A 270 -13.89 -7.85 -12.05
C GLU A 270 -13.51 -8.37 -13.45
N THR A 271 -14.48 -8.45 -14.36
CA THR A 271 -14.28 -8.90 -15.75
C THR A 271 -13.31 -8.02 -16.52
N GLY A 272 -13.33 -6.70 -16.30
CA GLY A 272 -12.39 -5.75 -16.90
C GLY A 272 -10.95 -6.03 -16.46
N VAL A 273 -10.76 -6.25 -15.16
CA VAL A 273 -9.46 -6.60 -14.55
C VAL A 273 -8.93 -7.88 -15.17
N ALA A 274 -9.73 -8.95 -15.19
CA ALA A 274 -9.36 -10.24 -15.75
C ALA A 274 -8.99 -10.12 -17.25
N TYR A 275 -9.78 -9.38 -18.01
CA TYR A 275 -9.61 -9.23 -19.46
C TYR A 275 -8.30 -8.52 -19.82
N TYR A 276 -8.04 -7.33 -19.25
CA TYR A 276 -6.84 -6.59 -19.61
C TYR A 276 -5.56 -7.27 -19.08
N GLN A 277 -5.62 -7.91 -17.90
CA GLN A 277 -4.48 -8.67 -17.37
C GLN A 277 -4.14 -9.88 -18.25
N GLN A 278 -5.16 -10.59 -18.75
CA GLN A 278 -4.96 -11.67 -19.71
C GLN A 278 -4.35 -11.13 -21.01
N GLN A 279 -4.82 -9.98 -21.50
CA GLN A 279 -4.24 -9.33 -22.67
C GLN A 279 -2.75 -8.98 -22.47
N VAL A 280 -2.36 -8.43 -21.32
CA VAL A 280 -0.95 -8.18 -20.99
C VAL A 280 -0.15 -9.48 -21.02
N LEU A 281 -0.67 -10.55 -20.41
CA LEU A 281 -0.03 -11.86 -20.37
C LEU A 281 0.17 -12.44 -21.79
N ASP A 282 -0.87 -12.39 -22.62
CA ASP A 282 -0.83 -12.90 -24.00
C ASP A 282 0.21 -12.15 -24.83
N MET A 283 0.25 -10.81 -24.75
CA MET A 283 1.26 -9.99 -25.43
C MET A 283 2.68 -10.32 -24.95
N HIS A 284 2.87 -10.66 -23.68
CA HIS A 284 4.17 -11.12 -23.16
C HIS A 284 4.59 -12.47 -23.71
N VAL A 285 3.64 -13.40 -23.80
CA VAL A 285 3.87 -14.73 -24.33
C VAL A 285 4.21 -14.62 -25.81
N ASP A 286 3.44 -13.85 -26.59
CA ASP A 286 3.68 -13.63 -28.02
C ASP A 286 5.05 -12.99 -28.28
N GLU A 287 5.44 -11.99 -27.51
CA GLU A 287 6.77 -11.36 -27.63
C GLU A 287 7.91 -12.33 -27.32
N ARG A 288 7.70 -13.31 -26.42
CA ARG A 288 8.69 -14.35 -26.10
C ARG A 288 8.69 -15.49 -27.11
N VAL A 289 7.53 -15.92 -27.57
CA VAL A 289 7.36 -16.99 -28.58
C VAL A 289 7.80 -16.53 -29.95
N GLY A 290 7.58 -15.27 -30.32
CA GLY A 290 8.18 -14.68 -31.52
C GLY A 290 9.72 -14.73 -31.52
N ARG A 291 10.34 -14.94 -30.34
CA ARG A 291 11.80 -15.07 -30.15
C ARG A 291 12.26 -16.53 -29.93
N LEU A 292 11.36 -17.49 -29.76
CA LEU A 292 11.69 -18.90 -29.47
C LEU A 292 10.83 -19.81 -30.35
N ASP A 293 11.48 -20.65 -31.17
CA ASP A 293 10.81 -21.51 -32.16
C ASP A 293 9.63 -22.30 -31.55
N ARG A 294 8.50 -22.30 -32.27
CA ARG A 294 7.18 -22.74 -31.76
C ARG A 294 7.13 -24.26 -31.58
N ALA A 295 7.40 -24.76 -30.37
CA ALA A 295 7.03 -26.14 -30.02
C ALA A 295 6.69 -26.46 -28.55
N GLU A 296 7.01 -25.64 -27.54
CA GLU A 296 6.97 -26.15 -26.14
C GLU A 296 6.50 -25.19 -25.03
N HIS A 297 5.39 -24.42 -25.16
CA HIS A 297 5.22 -23.31 -24.20
C HIS A 297 3.80 -22.97 -23.70
N MET A 298 3.36 -23.71 -22.68
CA MET A 298 2.45 -23.17 -21.64
C MET A 298 2.94 -23.41 -20.20
N GLN A 299 3.90 -24.33 -19.97
CA GLN A 299 4.40 -24.66 -18.63
C GLN A 299 5.65 -23.85 -18.18
N THR A 300 6.44 -23.30 -19.11
CA THR A 300 7.72 -22.64 -18.77
C THR A 300 7.54 -21.21 -18.25
N ALA A 301 6.50 -20.49 -18.68
CA ALA A 301 6.22 -19.13 -18.22
C ALA A 301 5.84 -19.07 -16.72
N LEU A 302 5.06 -20.06 -16.24
CA LEU A 302 4.71 -20.22 -14.82
C LEU A 302 5.91 -20.59 -13.93
N LYS A 303 6.80 -21.48 -14.42
CA LYS A 303 7.98 -21.93 -13.64
C LYS A 303 9.04 -20.85 -13.44
N ILE A 304 9.11 -19.84 -14.31
CA ILE A 304 10.15 -18.78 -14.24
C ILE A 304 9.70 -17.59 -13.37
N SER A 305 8.39 -17.28 -13.33
CA SER A 305 7.82 -16.27 -12.41
C SER A 305 8.15 -16.59 -10.94
N GLN A 306 8.21 -17.88 -10.58
CA GLN A 306 8.54 -18.34 -9.23
C GLN A 306 10.03 -18.18 -8.84
N ARG A 307 10.94 -17.97 -9.79
CA ARG A 307 12.40 -17.91 -9.53
C ARG A 307 12.97 -16.50 -9.34
N ILE A 308 12.17 -15.45 -9.50
CA ILE A 308 12.64 -14.07 -9.37
C ILE A 308 11.87 -13.40 -8.22
N ALA A 309 12.28 -13.72 -6.99
CA ALA A 309 11.83 -13.05 -5.77
C ALA A 309 12.97 -12.25 -5.13
N SER A 310 12.77 -10.92 -5.12
CA SER A 310 13.34 -9.88 -4.26
C SER A 310 14.84 -9.91 -3.93
N LYS A 311 15.58 -8.95 -4.50
CA LYS A 311 16.75 -8.34 -3.84
C LYS A 311 16.40 -6.90 -3.47
N THR A 312 16.02 -6.67 -2.22
CA THR A 312 16.00 -5.35 -1.57
C THR A 312 17.09 -5.28 -0.52
N ALA A 313 17.51 -4.07 -0.14
CA ALA A 313 18.67 -3.80 0.72
C ALA A 313 18.59 -4.42 2.13
N LEU A 314 17.40 -4.82 2.59
CA LEU A 314 17.19 -5.55 3.85
C LEU A 314 17.40 -7.08 3.75
N SER A 315 17.79 -7.58 2.57
CA SER A 315 18.11 -9.00 2.33
C SER A 315 19.17 -9.58 3.27
N CYS A 316 20.05 -8.76 3.88
CA CYS A 316 21.03 -9.25 4.86
C CYS A 316 20.45 -9.43 6.28
N CYS A 317 19.39 -8.69 6.64
CA CYS A 317 18.73 -8.80 7.96
C CYS A 317 17.58 -9.80 7.95
N ARG A 318 16.93 -10.00 6.79
CA ARG A 318 15.79 -10.91 6.61
C ARG A 318 16.05 -12.32 7.17
N PRO A 319 17.12 -13.02 6.79
CA PRO A 319 17.36 -14.39 7.25
C PRO A 319 17.52 -14.51 8.78
N GLN A 320 18.12 -13.51 9.42
CA GLN A 320 18.32 -13.50 10.88
C GLN A 320 17.01 -13.25 11.65
N LEU A 321 16.12 -12.41 11.09
CA LEU A 321 14.83 -12.07 11.70
C LEU A 321 13.75 -13.11 11.40
N THR A 322 13.78 -13.77 10.23
CA THR A 322 12.82 -14.83 9.88
C THR A 322 13.09 -16.13 10.63
N ALA A 323 14.34 -16.41 11.00
CA ALA A 323 14.73 -17.62 11.73
C ALA A 323 14.65 -17.49 13.27
N SER A 324 14.15 -16.37 13.80
CA SER A 324 14.17 -16.06 15.24
C SER A 324 12.79 -15.66 15.76
N TRP A 325 12.53 -16.00 17.03
CA TRP A 325 11.40 -15.44 17.77
C TRP A 325 11.72 -14.05 18.29
N LEU A 326 10.85 -13.09 18.00
CA LEU A 326 11.00 -11.69 18.35
C LEU A 326 9.91 -11.29 19.35
N CYS A 327 10.30 -10.71 20.48
CA CYS A 327 9.34 -10.13 21.40
C CYS A 327 8.89 -8.76 20.90
N VAL A 328 7.60 -8.63 20.59
CA VAL A 328 7.07 -7.43 19.93
C VAL A 328 6.21 -6.56 20.83
N THR A 329 5.61 -7.12 21.89
CA THR A 329 4.81 -6.35 22.86
C THR A 329 4.50 -7.19 24.11
N HIS A 330 3.64 -6.67 24.99
CA HIS A 330 3.11 -7.36 26.16
C HIS A 330 1.57 -7.44 26.10
N CYS A 331 0.98 -8.51 26.64
CA CYS A 331 -0.45 -8.81 26.53
C CYS A 331 -1.33 -7.74 27.17
N SER A 332 -0.81 -6.98 28.13
CA SER A 332 -1.53 -5.84 28.74
C SER A 332 -1.81 -4.70 27.77
N ARG A 333 -1.27 -4.75 26.55
CA ARG A 333 -1.71 -3.87 25.46
C ARG A 333 -3.13 -4.11 25.01
N PHE A 334 -3.66 -5.28 25.28
CA PHE A 334 -4.98 -5.69 24.85
C PHE A 334 -5.87 -5.83 26.09
N ALA A 335 -6.69 -4.81 26.35
CA ALA A 335 -7.57 -4.80 27.51
C ALA A 335 -8.77 -5.74 27.32
N LYS A 336 -9.27 -5.87 26.08
CA LYS A 336 -10.44 -6.69 25.75
C LYS A 336 -10.32 -7.36 24.38
N PRO A 337 -11.05 -8.48 24.14
CA PRO A 337 -11.11 -9.10 22.82
C PRO A 337 -11.52 -8.11 21.73
N GLY A 338 -10.83 -8.17 20.60
CA GLY A 338 -10.95 -7.25 19.49
C GLY A 338 -9.92 -6.12 19.52
N ASP A 339 -9.30 -5.82 20.67
CA ASP A 339 -8.18 -4.88 20.72
C ASP A 339 -7.06 -5.39 19.80
N TYR A 340 -6.53 -4.49 18.97
CA TYR A 340 -5.49 -4.81 18.01
C TYR A 340 -4.47 -3.67 17.91
N ILE A 341 -3.24 -4.02 17.53
CA ILE A 341 -2.18 -3.08 17.17
C ILE A 341 -1.57 -3.50 15.82
N SER A 342 -1.04 -2.53 15.09
CA SER A 342 -0.33 -2.71 13.83
C SER A 342 1.05 -2.08 13.95
N LEU A 343 2.11 -2.85 13.71
CA LEU A 343 3.51 -2.40 13.81
C LEU A 343 4.30 -2.78 12.55
N ALA A 344 5.33 -2.01 12.25
CA ALA A 344 6.25 -2.29 11.16
C ALA A 344 7.45 -3.09 11.68
N LEU A 345 7.79 -4.19 11.01
CA LEU A 345 8.92 -5.06 11.35
C LEU A 345 9.60 -5.54 10.07
N ALA A 346 10.82 -5.08 9.79
CA ALA A 346 11.62 -5.49 8.63
C ALA A 346 10.84 -5.46 7.30
N ASP A 347 10.25 -4.29 7.01
CA ASP A 347 9.32 -3.99 5.90
C ASP A 347 7.93 -4.63 6.00
N PHE A 348 7.69 -5.60 6.88
CA PHE A 348 6.36 -6.18 7.05
C PHE A 348 5.50 -5.33 7.97
N THR A 349 4.21 -5.21 7.64
CA THR A 349 3.22 -4.63 8.55
C THR A 349 2.52 -5.79 9.26
N ILE A 350 2.76 -5.90 10.57
CA ILE A 350 2.26 -6.99 11.41
C ILE A 350 1.05 -6.49 12.19
N LEU A 351 -0.06 -7.20 12.05
CA LEU A 351 -1.28 -6.98 12.81
C LEU A 351 -1.34 -7.98 13.97
N LEU A 352 -1.37 -7.50 15.21
CA LEU A 352 -1.65 -8.31 16.39
C LEU A 352 -3.04 -8.02 16.93
N ILE A 353 -3.80 -9.05 17.28
CA ILE A 353 -5.17 -8.91 17.80
C ILE A 353 -5.45 -9.91 18.93
N LEU A 354 -6.11 -9.44 19.99
CA LEU A 354 -6.61 -10.30 21.05
C LEU A 354 -7.95 -10.91 20.64
N SER A 355 -8.01 -12.23 20.55
CA SER A 355 -9.24 -12.95 20.21
C SER A 355 -10.15 -13.21 21.41
N LYS A 356 -11.39 -13.67 21.15
CA LYS A 356 -12.37 -14.02 22.20
C LYS A 356 -11.87 -15.12 23.16
N ASP A 357 -11.05 -16.03 22.66
CA ASP A 357 -10.41 -17.10 23.45
C ASP A 357 -9.21 -16.61 24.28
N LYS A 358 -9.02 -15.28 24.39
CA LYS A 358 -7.96 -14.63 25.16
C LYS A 358 -6.53 -14.91 24.66
N ILE A 359 -6.41 -15.36 23.41
CA ILE A 359 -5.12 -15.57 22.75
C ILE A 359 -4.84 -14.38 21.82
N VAL A 360 -3.63 -13.82 21.95
CA VAL A 360 -3.11 -12.83 20.99
C VAL A 360 -2.61 -13.57 19.75
N ARG A 361 -3.02 -13.13 18.57
CA ARG A 361 -2.61 -13.70 17.28
C ARG A 361 -2.01 -12.62 16.40
N ALA A 362 -1.02 -12.98 15.60
CA ALA A 362 -0.40 -12.12 14.62
C ALA A 362 -0.72 -12.56 13.18
N PHE A 363 -0.89 -11.57 12.30
CA PHE A 363 -1.10 -11.75 10.86
C PHE A 363 -0.29 -10.72 10.09
N HIS A 364 0.10 -11.03 8.85
CA HIS A 364 0.49 -9.98 7.93
C HIS A 364 -0.75 -9.12 7.61
N ASN A 365 -0.62 -7.81 7.69
CA ASN A 365 -1.69 -6.84 7.42
C ASN A 365 -1.92 -6.69 5.89
N VAL A 366 -2.30 -7.79 5.25
CA VAL A 366 -2.41 -7.94 3.80
C VAL A 366 -3.70 -8.69 3.49
N CYS A 367 -4.62 -8.03 2.79
CA CYS A 367 -5.86 -8.63 2.34
C CYS A 367 -5.57 -9.66 1.24
N ARG A 368 -6.28 -10.80 1.29
CA ARG A 368 -6.15 -11.89 0.32
C ARG A 368 -6.72 -11.58 -1.07
N HIS A 369 -7.50 -10.52 -1.22
CA HIS A 369 -8.13 -10.14 -2.49
C HIS A 369 -7.19 -9.41 -3.45
N ARG A 370 -6.66 -8.23 -3.06
CA ARG A 370 -5.74 -7.42 -3.88
C ARG A 370 -4.67 -6.72 -3.03
N ALA A 371 -4.00 -7.50 -2.17
CA ALA A 371 -2.88 -7.08 -1.32
C ALA A 371 -3.09 -5.89 -0.37
N TYR A 372 -4.25 -5.23 -0.34
CA TYR A 372 -4.46 -4.02 0.44
C TYR A 372 -4.38 -4.22 1.95
N ALA A 373 -3.99 -3.19 2.70
CA ALA A 373 -3.95 -3.24 4.16
C ALA A 373 -5.36 -3.45 4.77
N VAL A 374 -5.50 -4.40 5.68
CA VAL A 374 -6.78 -4.69 6.36
C VAL A 374 -7.12 -3.58 7.36
N THR A 375 -6.11 -3.05 8.07
CA THR A 375 -6.24 -1.85 8.91
C THR A 375 -5.18 -0.82 8.56
N LYS A 376 -5.57 0.46 8.50
CA LYS A 376 -4.63 1.59 8.43
C LYS A 376 -4.22 2.11 9.81
N LYS A 377 -5.02 1.83 10.85
CA LYS A 377 -4.78 2.34 12.19
C LYS A 377 -3.66 1.55 12.88
N ALA A 378 -2.76 2.26 13.54
CA ALA A 378 -1.72 1.67 14.39
C ALA A 378 -2.30 0.91 15.60
N ALA A 379 -3.50 1.28 16.07
CA ALA A 379 -4.23 0.55 17.09
C ALA A 379 -5.75 0.75 16.95
N GLY A 380 -6.53 -0.18 17.47
CA GLY A 380 -7.99 -0.10 17.50
C GLY A 380 -8.63 -1.25 18.24
N SER A 381 -9.96 -1.35 18.16
CA SER A 381 -10.73 -2.43 18.78
C SER A 381 -11.85 -2.86 17.84
N SER A 382 -11.74 -4.05 17.24
CA SER A 382 -12.82 -4.70 16.49
C SER A 382 -12.62 -6.21 16.43
N LEU A 383 -13.69 -6.97 16.64
CA LEU A 383 -13.68 -8.43 16.44
C LEU A 383 -13.82 -8.84 14.97
N VAL A 384 -14.21 -7.90 14.10
CA VAL A 384 -14.35 -8.10 12.66
C VAL A 384 -13.55 -7.03 11.95
N LEU A 385 -12.52 -7.44 11.23
CA LEU A 385 -11.61 -6.58 10.51
C LEU A 385 -12.07 -6.51 9.05
N ARG A 386 -12.35 -5.31 8.53
CA ARG A 386 -12.84 -5.10 7.17
C ARG A 386 -11.79 -4.39 6.34
N CYS A 387 -11.37 -5.02 5.23
CA CYS A 387 -10.56 -4.37 4.22
C CYS A 387 -11.32 -3.19 3.60
N ARG A 388 -10.69 -2.02 3.56
CA ARG A 388 -11.30 -0.81 2.98
C ARG A 388 -11.31 -0.77 1.46
N TYR A 389 -10.63 -1.69 0.79
CA TYR A 389 -10.64 -1.78 -0.67
C TYR A 389 -11.94 -2.45 -1.17
N HIS A 390 -12.15 -3.75 -0.91
CA HIS A 390 -13.31 -4.50 -1.43
C HIS A 390 -14.23 -5.06 -0.35
N GLY A 391 -14.08 -4.59 0.89
CA GLY A 391 -15.00 -4.96 1.97
C GLY A 391 -14.86 -6.40 2.49
N TRP A 392 -13.85 -7.17 2.07
CA TRP A 392 -13.57 -8.50 2.64
C TRP A 392 -13.38 -8.39 4.16
N THR A 393 -14.08 -9.25 4.91
CA THR A 393 -14.06 -9.23 6.37
C THR A 393 -13.46 -10.50 6.96
N TYR A 394 -12.61 -10.31 7.97
CA TYR A 394 -11.94 -11.38 8.70
C TYR A 394 -12.31 -11.30 10.18
N ASP A 395 -12.40 -12.45 10.84
CA ASP A 395 -12.56 -12.48 12.30
C ASP A 395 -11.22 -12.25 13.02
N SER A 396 -11.25 -12.18 14.36
CA SER A 396 -10.06 -12.05 15.19
C SER A 396 -9.07 -13.22 15.10
N LYS A 397 -9.49 -14.36 14.51
CA LYS A 397 -8.65 -15.53 14.24
C LYS A 397 -8.10 -15.53 12.80
N GLY A 398 -8.37 -14.50 12.01
CA GLY A 398 -7.93 -14.34 10.63
C GLY A 398 -8.77 -15.09 9.61
N LYS A 399 -9.85 -15.77 10.02
CA LYS A 399 -10.72 -16.50 9.09
C LYS A 399 -11.55 -15.52 8.28
N LEU A 400 -11.66 -15.74 6.97
CA LEU A 400 -12.55 -14.98 6.10
C LEU A 400 -14.02 -15.27 6.47
N LEU A 401 -14.75 -14.23 6.86
CA LEU A 401 -16.18 -14.28 7.18
C LEU A 401 -17.05 -13.96 5.97
N LYS A 402 -16.76 -12.84 5.31
CA LYS A 402 -17.52 -12.34 4.16
C LYS A 402 -16.57 -11.83 3.08
N ALA A 403 -16.84 -12.25 1.84
CA ALA A 403 -16.29 -11.67 0.63
C ALA A 403 -17.49 -11.17 -0.19
N PRO A 404 -17.79 -9.86 -0.18
CA PRO A 404 -18.93 -9.30 -0.90
C PRO A 404 -18.95 -9.75 -2.35
N HIS A 405 -20.10 -10.24 -2.84
CA HIS A 405 -20.29 -10.77 -4.20
C HIS A 405 -19.59 -12.10 -4.50
N PHE A 406 -19.02 -12.79 -3.50
CA PHE A 406 -18.41 -14.12 -3.69
C PHE A 406 -19.23 -15.28 -3.11
N ASP A 407 -20.24 -15.01 -2.28
CA ASP A 407 -20.98 -16.05 -1.56
C ASP A 407 -21.70 -17.06 -2.47
N GLU A 408 -22.05 -16.65 -3.70
CA GLU A 408 -22.77 -17.45 -4.71
C GLU A 408 -21.87 -17.91 -5.87
N ILE A 409 -20.55 -17.68 -5.79
CA ILE A 409 -19.62 -18.10 -6.85
C ILE A 409 -19.22 -19.55 -6.66
N ASP A 410 -19.52 -20.37 -7.68
CA ASP A 410 -19.06 -21.75 -7.75
C ASP A 410 -17.53 -21.86 -7.70
N GLY A 411 -17.02 -22.72 -6.80
CA GLY A 411 -15.59 -22.96 -6.63
C GLY A 411 -14.86 -21.98 -5.71
N PHE A 412 -15.55 -20.99 -5.12
CA PHE A 412 -14.95 -20.11 -4.13
C PHE A 412 -15.01 -20.73 -2.72
N ASP A 413 -13.86 -21.12 -2.17
CA ASP A 413 -13.75 -21.54 -0.77
C ASP A 413 -13.19 -20.41 0.12
N LYS A 414 -13.99 -19.98 1.10
CA LYS A 414 -13.57 -19.00 2.11
C LYS A 414 -12.42 -19.51 2.99
N SER A 415 -12.32 -20.82 3.20
CA SER A 415 -11.31 -21.42 4.09
C SER A 415 -9.89 -21.21 3.56
N GLU A 416 -9.72 -21.22 2.23
CA GLU A 416 -8.45 -21.00 1.52
C GLU A 416 -7.98 -19.53 1.53
N ASN A 417 -8.86 -18.62 1.96
CA ASN A 417 -8.69 -17.17 1.86
C ASN A 417 -8.59 -16.49 3.24
N SER A 418 -8.11 -17.20 4.26
CA SER A 418 -7.79 -16.62 5.58
C SER A 418 -6.57 -15.67 5.52
N LEU A 419 -6.44 -14.74 6.47
CA LEU A 419 -5.25 -13.89 6.57
C LEU A 419 -3.98 -14.73 6.72
N PHE A 420 -2.86 -14.20 6.22
CA PHE A 420 -1.56 -14.85 6.36
C PHE A 420 -1.13 -14.81 7.84
N SER A 421 -1.26 -15.96 8.52
CA SER A 421 -0.93 -16.11 9.93
C SER A 421 0.57 -16.04 10.17
N ILE A 422 0.94 -15.44 11.30
CA ILE A 422 2.31 -15.40 11.80
C ILE A 422 2.35 -16.20 13.10
N HIS A 423 3.37 -17.02 13.27
CA HIS A 423 3.54 -17.80 14.49
C HIS A 423 3.59 -16.85 15.68
N THR A 424 2.74 -17.11 16.68
CA THR A 424 2.59 -16.24 17.85
C THR A 424 2.61 -17.09 19.11
N CYS A 425 3.35 -16.67 20.12
CA CYS A 425 3.24 -17.25 21.46
C CYS A 425 3.20 -16.14 22.51
N THR A 426 2.52 -16.40 23.63
CA THR A 426 2.50 -15.52 24.79
C THR A 426 2.98 -16.32 25.99
N ASP A 427 3.95 -15.77 26.72
CA ASP A 427 4.48 -16.44 27.91
C ASP A 427 3.65 -16.16 29.18
N ARG A 428 4.04 -16.78 30.29
CA ARG A 428 3.36 -16.63 31.58
C ARG A 428 3.49 -15.22 32.17
N ALA A 429 4.56 -14.50 31.83
CA ALA A 429 4.77 -13.13 32.25
C ALA A 429 3.98 -12.14 31.38
N GLY A 430 3.41 -12.60 30.26
CA GLY A 430 2.55 -11.83 29.37
C GLY A 430 3.26 -11.29 28.13
N PHE A 431 4.54 -11.58 27.90
CA PHE A 431 5.24 -11.10 26.70
C PHE A 431 4.75 -11.85 25.46
N VAL A 432 4.56 -11.11 24.37
CA VAL A 432 4.05 -11.60 23.10
C VAL A 432 5.19 -11.66 22.10
N TYR A 433 5.38 -12.85 21.53
CA TYR A 433 6.42 -13.14 20.57
C TYR A 433 5.83 -13.53 19.25
N ILE A 434 6.56 -13.20 18.19
CA ILE A 434 6.24 -13.66 16.85
C ILE A 434 7.46 -14.28 16.17
N SER A 435 7.21 -15.17 15.22
CA SER A 435 8.22 -15.63 14.26
C SER A 435 7.66 -15.53 12.85
N LEU A 436 8.47 -14.99 11.94
CA LEU A 436 8.14 -14.84 10.52
C LEU A 436 8.55 -16.06 9.69
N ASP A 437 8.93 -17.16 10.35
CA ASP A 437 9.21 -18.42 9.68
C ASP A 437 7.95 -18.93 8.96
N ALA A 438 8.15 -19.56 7.80
CA ALA A 438 7.08 -20.17 7.01
C ALA A 438 6.82 -21.64 7.42
N GLU A 439 7.71 -22.26 8.20
CA GLU A 439 7.54 -23.62 8.70
C GLU A 439 6.35 -23.73 9.67
N ARG A 440 5.46 -24.69 9.43
CA ARG A 440 4.21 -24.83 10.21
C ARG A 440 4.45 -25.19 11.68
N ASP A 441 5.52 -25.92 11.98
CA ASP A 441 5.77 -26.54 13.29
C ASP A 441 7.09 -26.06 13.91
N ILE A 442 7.19 -24.74 14.14
CA ILE A 442 8.32 -24.18 14.89
C ILE A 442 8.11 -24.31 16.40
N GLN A 443 9.17 -24.69 17.11
CA GLN A 443 9.15 -24.73 18.58
C GLN A 443 9.16 -23.31 19.15
N PRO A 444 8.38 -23.02 20.21
CA PRO A 444 8.43 -21.73 20.88
C PRO A 444 9.83 -21.45 21.45
N PRO A 445 10.19 -20.18 21.69
CA PRO A 445 11.51 -19.84 22.19
C PRO A 445 11.73 -20.40 23.60
N ASN A 446 12.99 -20.57 24.00
CA ASN A 446 13.31 -20.94 25.37
C ASN A 446 13.11 -19.74 26.30
N LEU A 447 12.03 -19.76 27.08
CA LEU A 447 11.58 -18.65 27.91
C LEU A 447 12.08 -18.70 29.36
N LYS A 448 12.94 -19.67 29.73
CA LYS A 448 13.35 -19.88 31.13
C LYS A 448 14.04 -18.66 31.75
N GLY A 449 14.93 -17.98 31.01
CA GLY A 449 15.65 -16.81 31.51
C GLY A 449 14.73 -15.63 31.86
N LEU A 450 13.71 -15.38 31.02
CA LEU A 450 12.74 -14.33 31.27
C LEU A 450 11.81 -14.65 32.45
N GLN A 451 11.45 -15.92 32.64
CA GLN A 451 10.65 -16.33 33.80
C GLN A 451 11.36 -15.97 35.12
N ASN A 452 12.68 -16.15 35.17
CA ASN A 452 13.48 -15.73 36.33
C ASN A 452 13.48 -14.20 36.50
N LEU A 453 13.69 -13.45 35.42
CA LEU A 453 13.61 -11.98 35.46
C LEU A 453 12.24 -11.51 35.96
N ALA A 454 11.16 -12.10 35.46
CA ALA A 454 9.79 -11.76 35.87
C ALA A 454 9.55 -12.06 37.36
N LEU A 455 10.08 -13.17 37.87
CA LEU A 455 10.06 -13.49 39.30
C LEU A 455 10.85 -12.48 40.14
N GLU A 456 12.03 -12.06 39.69
CA GLU A 456 12.89 -11.10 40.40
C GLU A 456 12.33 -9.67 40.41
N THR A 457 11.63 -9.28 39.35
CA THR A 457 11.21 -7.89 39.12
C THR A 457 9.70 -7.66 39.30
N GLY A 458 8.92 -8.73 39.49
CA GLY A 458 7.47 -8.67 39.66
C GLY A 458 6.68 -8.43 38.37
N LEU A 459 7.32 -8.57 37.21
CA LEU A 459 6.66 -8.48 35.90
C LEU A 459 5.63 -9.60 35.77
N ARG A 460 4.44 -9.27 35.28
CA ARG A 460 3.32 -10.21 35.23
C ARG A 460 2.34 -9.84 34.14
N ALA A 461 1.61 -10.85 33.65
CA ALA A 461 0.58 -10.67 32.63
C ALA A 461 -0.51 -9.68 33.07
N GLY A 462 -0.76 -9.58 34.39
CA GLY A 462 -1.70 -8.63 35.00
C GLY A 462 -1.20 -7.18 35.13
N SER A 463 -0.05 -6.83 34.56
CA SER A 463 0.38 -5.43 34.45
C SER A 463 -0.62 -4.60 33.63
N LYS A 464 -0.62 -3.29 33.84
CA LYS A 464 -1.41 -2.34 33.05
C LYS A 464 -0.50 -1.59 32.10
N TRP A 465 -0.87 -1.54 30.82
CA TRP A 465 -0.24 -0.61 29.89
C TRP A 465 -0.65 0.83 30.21
N LEU A 466 0.29 1.76 30.09
CA LEU A 466 0.07 3.16 30.43
C LEU A 466 0.33 4.12 29.28
N THR A 467 1.52 4.05 28.69
CA THR A 467 1.94 4.93 27.59
C THR A 467 3.05 4.28 26.75
N GLY A 468 3.37 4.85 25.60
CA GLY A 468 4.43 4.36 24.74
C GLY A 468 4.80 5.35 23.64
N TRP A 469 5.97 5.16 23.06
CA TRP A 469 6.53 6.01 22.03
C TRP A 469 7.23 5.19 20.95
N SER A 470 7.33 5.74 19.75
CA SER A 470 8.20 5.21 18.69
C SER A 470 9.28 6.26 18.44
N LEU A 471 10.53 5.94 18.75
CA LEU A 471 11.67 6.85 18.60
C LEU A 471 12.57 6.33 17.49
N ASN A 472 12.86 7.17 16.49
CA ASN A 472 13.76 6.82 15.39
C ASN A 472 15.20 7.10 15.80
N GLY A 473 16.10 6.18 15.47
CA GLY A 473 17.53 6.33 15.67
C GLY A 473 18.33 5.98 14.42
N ALA A 474 19.38 6.74 14.16
CA ALA A 474 20.32 6.56 13.05
C ALA A 474 21.41 5.52 13.38
N PHE A 475 21.00 4.32 13.80
CA PHE A 475 21.92 3.20 14.08
C PHE A 475 21.36 1.87 13.56
N ASN A 476 22.27 0.90 13.38
CA ASN A 476 21.89 -0.47 13.03
C ASN A 476 21.34 -1.21 14.26
N TRP A 477 20.21 -1.91 14.13
CA TRP A 477 19.56 -2.63 15.23
C TRP A 477 20.46 -3.64 15.95
N LYS A 478 21.52 -4.14 15.31
CA LYS A 478 22.51 -5.03 15.93
C LYS A 478 23.30 -4.33 17.03
N VAL A 479 23.55 -3.01 16.88
CA VAL A 479 24.17 -2.19 17.92
C VAL A 479 23.33 -2.29 19.19
N PHE A 480 22.00 -2.14 19.08
CA PHE A 480 21.10 -2.28 20.22
C PHE A 480 21.20 -3.66 20.89
N SER A 481 21.43 -4.74 20.14
CA SER A 481 21.55 -6.08 20.74
C SER A 481 22.90 -6.32 21.43
N SER A 482 23.96 -5.60 21.03
CA SER A 482 25.30 -5.69 21.61
C SER A 482 25.62 -4.57 22.60
N TYR A 483 24.68 -3.64 22.82
CA TYR A 483 24.90 -2.44 23.61
C TYR A 483 24.91 -2.75 25.10
N ASP A 484 25.85 -2.18 25.86
CA ASP A 484 25.79 -2.25 27.32
C ASP A 484 24.71 -1.28 27.84
N HIS A 485 23.52 -1.83 27.98
CA HIS A 485 22.35 -1.12 28.45
C HIS A 485 22.47 -0.64 29.90
N GLN A 486 23.40 -1.15 30.70
CA GLN A 486 23.59 -0.70 32.08
C GLN A 486 24.36 0.62 32.11
N TYR A 487 25.36 0.77 31.24
CA TYR A 487 26.22 1.94 31.20
C TYR A 487 25.50 3.19 30.67
N ALA A 488 24.64 3.06 29.65
CA ALA A 488 23.96 4.19 29.03
C ALA A 488 23.02 4.96 29.96
N VAL A 489 22.34 4.25 30.86
CA VAL A 489 21.44 4.85 31.88
C VAL A 489 22.22 5.81 32.79
N SER A 490 23.45 5.45 33.19
CA SER A 490 24.28 6.23 34.12
C SER A 490 24.71 7.59 33.58
N THR A 491 24.84 7.72 32.25
CA THR A 491 25.30 8.96 31.59
C THR A 491 24.16 9.96 31.28
N SER A 492 22.90 9.51 31.38
CA SER A 492 21.71 10.27 30.95
C SER A 492 21.05 11.12 32.05
N ALA A 493 21.53 11.08 33.30
CA ALA A 493 20.96 11.85 34.41
C ALA A 493 21.62 13.24 34.52
N PRO A 494 20.90 14.36 34.25
CA PRO A 494 21.41 15.68 34.60
C PRO A 494 21.43 15.83 36.13
N PRO A 495 22.46 16.48 36.73
CA PRO A 495 22.47 16.76 38.16
C PRO A 495 21.32 17.72 38.51
N SER A 496 20.38 17.27 39.34
CA SER A 496 19.29 18.13 39.82
C SER A 496 19.82 19.15 40.83
N LEU A 497 19.75 20.44 40.50
CA LEU A 497 20.00 21.59 41.40
C LEU A 497 18.86 21.75 42.42
N VAL A 498 18.74 20.84 43.38
CA VAL A 498 17.89 21.05 44.58
C VAL A 498 18.64 20.56 45.80
N SER A 499 19.56 21.38 46.29
CA SER A 499 20.22 21.16 47.58
C SER A 499 20.36 22.47 48.33
N LEU A 500 19.29 22.95 48.99
CA LEU A 500 19.38 23.91 50.10
C LEU A 500 18.00 24.16 50.75
N LEU A 501 17.45 23.20 51.49
CA LEU A 501 16.48 23.47 52.57
C LEU A 501 16.63 22.45 53.73
N PRO A 502 16.37 22.84 55.00
CA PRO A 502 16.66 22.03 56.19
C PRO A 502 15.75 20.79 56.33
N ARG A 503 16.35 19.68 56.78
CA ARG A 503 15.81 18.30 56.86
C ARG A 503 14.58 18.05 57.77
N ILE A 504 13.93 19.06 58.33
CA ILE A 504 12.99 18.85 59.46
C ILE A 504 11.51 18.69 59.05
N PHE A 505 11.11 19.06 57.83
CA PHE A 505 9.71 18.90 57.34
C PHE A 505 9.49 17.75 56.34
N TYR A 506 10.52 16.98 56.00
CA TYR A 506 10.48 16.04 54.85
C TYR A 506 9.79 14.68 55.13
N ASN A 507 9.37 14.40 56.38
CA ASN A 507 8.88 13.06 56.76
C ASN A 507 7.35 12.91 56.83
N LEU A 508 6.56 13.97 56.63
CA LEU A 508 5.10 13.93 56.76
C LEU A 508 4.32 13.89 55.43
N PHE A 509 4.98 14.10 54.30
CA PHE A 509 4.37 13.99 52.96
C PHE A 509 5.29 13.21 52.02
N ARG A 510 5.42 11.90 52.24
CA ARG A 510 6.18 11.02 51.35
C ARG A 510 5.37 10.72 50.08
N LYS A 511 5.21 11.71 49.19
CA LYS A 511 4.96 11.40 47.77
C LYS A 511 6.25 10.76 47.26
N SER A 512 6.22 9.48 46.92
CA SER A 512 7.36 8.80 46.30
C SER A 512 7.63 9.46 44.95
N HIS A 513 8.60 10.37 44.89
CA HIS A 513 9.04 10.93 43.61
C HIS A 513 9.69 9.82 42.78
N PHE A 514 9.05 9.48 41.66
CA PHE A 514 9.60 8.57 40.66
C PHE A 514 10.95 9.11 40.16
N SER A 515 11.96 8.24 40.05
CA SER A 515 13.30 8.60 39.57
C SER A 515 13.81 7.59 38.55
N THR A 516 14.33 8.10 37.43
CA THR A 516 14.98 7.31 36.38
C THR A 516 16.43 6.95 36.72
N ALA A 517 17.03 7.58 37.74
CA ALA A 517 18.44 7.41 38.10
C ALA A 517 18.79 6.00 38.61
N ASN A 518 17.80 5.24 39.08
CA ASN A 518 17.98 3.87 39.57
C ASN A 518 17.28 2.85 38.65
N CYS A 519 17.39 3.05 37.34
CA CYS A 519 16.88 2.11 36.35
C CYS A 519 17.83 0.92 36.19
N LYS A 520 17.30 -0.31 36.25
CA LYS A 520 17.99 -1.55 35.91
C LYS A 520 17.50 -2.02 34.54
N THR A 521 18.42 -2.28 33.64
CA THR A 521 18.15 -2.83 32.31
C THR A 521 18.44 -4.33 32.27
N SER A 522 17.67 -5.05 31.46
CA SER A 522 17.87 -6.48 31.23
C SER A 522 17.53 -6.78 29.77
N ALA A 523 18.55 -7.10 28.98
CA ALA A 523 18.39 -7.66 27.64
C ALA A 523 18.07 -9.15 27.76
N TRP A 524 17.10 -9.64 26.99
CA TRP A 524 16.59 -10.99 27.21
C TRP A 524 16.08 -11.68 25.93
N ALA A 525 15.75 -10.91 24.89
CA ALA A 525 15.48 -11.42 23.54
C ALA A 525 16.23 -10.56 22.51
N PRO A 526 16.53 -11.10 21.30
CA PRO A 526 17.15 -10.32 20.24
C PRO A 526 16.35 -9.05 19.97
N GLY A 527 17.00 -7.89 20.09
CA GLY A 527 16.33 -6.62 19.87
C GLY A 527 15.32 -6.19 20.95
N SER A 528 15.29 -6.79 22.15
CA SER A 528 14.38 -6.38 23.23
C SER A 528 15.07 -6.20 24.59
N VAL A 529 14.80 -5.06 25.24
CA VAL A 529 15.31 -4.69 26.56
C VAL A 529 14.16 -4.35 27.49
N VAL A 530 14.22 -4.83 28.72
CA VAL A 530 13.31 -4.43 29.80
C VAL A 530 14.02 -3.44 30.71
N PHE A 531 13.31 -2.39 31.08
CA PHE A 531 13.71 -1.35 32.03
C PHE A 531 12.84 -1.50 33.27
N THR A 532 13.47 -1.65 34.43
CA THR A 532 12.78 -1.65 35.73
C THR A 532 13.30 -0.51 36.58
N PHE A 533 12.41 0.15 37.32
CA PHE A 533 12.76 1.33 38.11
C PHE A 533 12.69 0.99 39.59
N ARG A 534 13.80 1.10 40.31
CA ARG A 534 13.87 0.70 41.72
C ARG A 534 12.85 1.48 42.56
N SER A 535 12.15 0.77 43.44
CA SER A 535 11.11 1.33 44.32
C SER A 535 9.92 1.96 43.58
N SER A 536 9.69 1.57 42.32
CA SER A 536 8.54 1.97 41.52
C SER A 536 7.82 0.72 40.99
N PRO A 537 6.47 0.74 40.88
CA PRO A 537 5.74 -0.30 40.17
C PRO A 537 5.84 -0.18 38.64
N LEU A 538 6.48 0.90 38.16
CA LEU A 538 6.67 1.14 36.73
C LEU A 538 7.81 0.29 36.17
N TRP A 539 7.60 -0.14 34.93
CA TRP A 539 8.59 -0.80 34.10
C TRP A 539 8.32 -0.49 32.63
N ALA A 540 9.29 -0.72 31.77
CA ALA A 540 9.14 -0.46 30.35
C ALA A 540 9.87 -1.49 29.50
N THR A 541 9.50 -1.56 28.23
CA THR A 541 10.20 -2.33 27.20
C THR A 541 10.68 -1.39 26.10
N ALA A 542 11.86 -1.67 25.55
CA ALA A 542 12.30 -1.15 24.27
C ALA A 542 12.50 -2.33 23.31
N THR A 543 11.81 -2.29 22.19
CA THR A 543 11.98 -3.26 21.09
C THR A 543 12.54 -2.53 19.87
N ALA A 544 13.68 -2.99 19.38
CA ALA A 544 14.33 -2.50 18.18
C ALA A 544 13.65 -3.09 16.93
N LEU A 545 13.03 -2.21 16.15
CA LEU A 545 12.38 -2.53 14.88
C LEU A 545 13.28 -1.99 13.75
N PRO A 546 14.00 -2.86 13.03
CA PRO A 546 14.89 -2.42 11.96
C PRO A 546 14.09 -1.81 10.81
N VAL A 547 14.51 -0.62 10.37
CA VAL A 547 13.95 0.11 9.22
C VAL A 547 14.87 0.03 8.02
N SER A 548 16.19 0.07 8.24
CA SER A 548 17.20 -0.11 7.19
C SER A 548 18.50 -0.65 7.79
N ALA A 549 19.57 -0.74 6.99
CA ALA A 549 20.90 -1.08 7.50
C ALA A 549 21.49 -0.01 8.43
N THR A 550 20.96 1.22 8.40
CA THR A 550 21.47 2.38 9.17
C THR A 550 20.41 3.07 10.02
N GLN A 551 19.15 2.61 9.97
CA GLN A 551 18.05 3.19 10.73
C GLN A 551 17.27 2.12 11.48
N THR A 552 16.93 2.44 12.73
CA THR A 552 16.15 1.59 13.62
C THR A 552 15.11 2.43 14.33
N THR A 553 13.88 1.94 14.42
CA THR A 553 12.85 2.52 15.29
C THR A 553 12.82 1.73 16.59
N LEU A 554 12.98 2.40 17.73
CA LEU A 554 12.73 1.80 19.04
C LEU A 554 11.27 1.99 19.42
N GLN A 555 10.54 0.88 19.53
CA GLN A 555 9.21 0.85 20.10
C GLN A 555 9.31 0.74 21.61
N LEU A 556 8.83 1.77 22.30
CA LEU A 556 8.89 1.91 23.75
C LEU A 556 7.50 1.77 24.34
N GLU A 557 7.37 0.93 25.37
CA GLU A 557 6.11 0.71 26.05
C GLU A 557 6.31 0.75 27.56
N VAL A 558 5.47 1.50 28.26
CA VAL A 558 5.52 1.68 29.71
C VAL A 558 4.32 1.02 30.35
N PHE A 559 4.58 0.29 31.43
CA PHE A 559 3.62 -0.53 32.15
C PHE A 559 3.73 -0.29 33.65
N SER A 560 2.70 -0.66 34.40
CA SER A 560 2.69 -0.68 35.86
C SER A 560 2.23 -2.02 36.38
N THR A 561 2.82 -2.50 37.47
CA THR A 561 2.32 -3.63 38.25
C THR A 561 1.22 -3.22 39.24
N ALA A 562 1.06 -1.92 39.51
CA ALA A 562 0.06 -1.33 40.39
C ALA A 562 -0.98 -0.49 39.62
N ASP A 563 -2.16 -0.32 40.21
CA ASP A 563 -3.22 0.53 39.66
C ASP A 563 -3.02 1.99 40.07
N LEU A 564 -2.08 2.67 39.41
CA LEU A 564 -1.71 4.05 39.70
C LEU A 564 -1.80 4.91 38.44
N PRO A 565 -2.47 6.08 38.48
CA PRO A 565 -2.43 7.03 37.38
C PRO A 565 -1.01 7.61 37.25
N LEU A 566 -0.56 7.78 36.01
CA LEU A 566 0.73 8.42 35.72
C LEU A 566 0.59 9.94 35.75
N GLU A 567 1.35 10.58 36.62
CA GLU A 567 1.48 12.04 36.62
C GLU A 567 2.15 12.52 35.33
N GLU A 568 1.69 13.63 34.76
CA GLU A 568 2.20 14.20 33.50
C GLU A 568 3.71 14.45 33.54
N ILE A 569 4.22 14.92 34.68
CA ILE A 569 5.66 15.12 34.90
C ILE A 569 6.45 13.81 34.78
N THR A 570 5.88 12.69 35.21
CA THR A 570 6.51 11.37 35.12
C THR A 570 6.57 10.90 33.68
N VAL A 571 5.50 11.12 32.90
CA VAL A 571 5.45 10.82 31.46
C VAL A 571 6.53 11.62 30.71
N LYS A 572 6.66 12.92 31.02
CA LYS A 572 7.69 13.79 30.42
C LYS A 572 9.11 13.31 30.76
N ASN A 573 9.36 12.98 32.03
CA ASN A 573 10.67 12.49 32.48
C ASN A 573 11.05 11.15 31.83
N LEU A 574 10.09 10.22 31.70
CA LEU A 574 10.29 8.94 31.00
C LEU A 574 10.60 9.15 29.52
N LYS A 575 9.87 10.05 28.84
CA LYS A 575 10.12 10.34 27.43
C LYS A 575 11.54 10.91 27.22
N ALA A 576 11.93 11.91 28.02
CA ALA A 576 13.26 12.51 27.95
C ALA A 576 14.38 11.48 28.24
N PHE A 577 14.15 10.58 29.20
CA PHE A 577 15.06 9.47 29.49
C PHE A 577 15.26 8.56 28.26
N PHE A 578 14.19 8.17 27.57
CA PHE A 578 14.31 7.32 26.39
C PHE A 578 14.89 8.04 25.17
N GLU A 579 14.60 9.32 24.98
CA GLU A 579 15.24 10.13 23.94
C GLU A 579 16.76 10.23 24.15
N ALA A 580 17.20 10.46 25.39
CA ALA A 580 18.62 10.45 25.74
C ALA A 580 19.27 9.06 25.52
N TYR A 581 18.53 7.99 25.83
CA TYR A 581 18.96 6.62 25.60
C TYR A 581 19.13 6.30 24.10
N VAL A 582 18.21 6.74 23.23
CA VAL A 582 18.35 6.65 21.76
C VAL A 582 19.57 7.41 21.28
N GLY A 583 19.76 8.66 21.74
CA GLY A 583 20.94 9.45 21.39
C GLY A 583 22.26 8.83 21.90
N GLY A 584 22.21 7.98 22.92
CA GLY A 584 23.35 7.18 23.36
C GLY A 584 23.69 6.00 22.45
N LEU A 585 22.71 5.46 21.72
CA LEU A 585 22.90 4.39 20.74
C LEU A 585 23.38 4.91 19.39
N GLU A 586 23.14 6.19 19.09
CA GLU A 586 23.61 6.86 17.87
C GLU A 586 25.08 7.29 17.93
N ARG A 587 25.63 7.44 19.15
CA ARG A 587 27.05 7.75 19.39
C ARG A 587 27.87 6.48 19.44
#